data_AF-A0A9D7DXF9-F1
#
_entry.id   AF-A0A9D7DXF9-F1
#
_cell.length_a   1.000
_cell.length_b   1.000
_cell.length_c   1.000
_cell.angle_alpha   90.00
_cell.angle_beta   90.00
_cell.angle_gamma   90.00
#
_symmetry.space_group_name_H-M   'P 1'
#
loop_
_entity.id
_entity.type
_entity.pdbx_description
1 polymer ?
#
loop_
_entity_poly.entity_id
_entity_poly.type
_entity_poly.pdbx_seq_one_letter_code
_entity_poly.pdbx_strand_id
1 'polypeptide(L)'
;MNITRQPKHRSAIAGLAYLEVMVALVLIAMALVPALNALQTDTRGTPALIAVSARDALLRAKMEDVLAKPFDTVNAETFLAGGNTTASVSAALSDAAGPDRRIVILYRTDGSAVSGSDTGLVRVRVAWEVGGTALETLKSKWW
;
A
#
# COMPACT_ATOMS: atom_id res chain seq x y z
N MET A 1 -38.18 10.27 -71.42
CA MET A 1 -37.24 9.88 -70.34
C MET A 1 -37.52 10.78 -69.14
N ASN A 2 -38.22 10.29 -68.12
CA ASN A 2 -38.54 11.08 -66.93
C ASN A 2 -38.29 10.22 -65.68
N ILE A 3 -37.36 10.67 -64.84
CA ILE A 3 -36.95 10.00 -63.60
C ILE A 3 -37.65 10.73 -62.46
N THR A 4 -38.70 10.14 -61.89
CA THR A 4 -39.32 10.62 -60.66
C THR A 4 -38.51 10.13 -59.47
N ARG A 5 -37.72 11.04 -58.85
CA ARG A 5 -37.11 10.80 -57.54
C ARG A 5 -38.18 10.94 -56.44
N GLN A 6 -38.40 9.88 -55.68
CA GLN A 6 -39.17 9.95 -54.44
C GLN A 6 -38.38 10.63 -53.31
N PRO A 7 -39.02 11.46 -52.48
CA PRO A 7 -38.40 12.03 -51.28
C PRO A 7 -38.30 11.02 -50.13
N LYS A 8 -37.12 11.02 -49.51
CA LYS A 8 -36.65 10.12 -48.44
C LYS A 8 -37.35 10.42 -47.10
N HIS A 9 -38.02 9.42 -46.52
CA HIS A 9 -38.59 9.47 -45.16
C HIS A 9 -37.50 9.82 -44.12
N ARG A 10 -37.57 11.02 -43.52
CA ARG A 10 -36.63 11.49 -42.49
C ARG A 10 -37.31 11.87 -41.16
N SER A 11 -38.55 11.46 -40.93
CA SER A 11 -39.33 11.95 -39.78
C SER A 11 -39.41 10.97 -38.60
N ALA A 12 -39.03 9.70 -38.76
CA ALA A 12 -39.15 8.69 -37.70
C ALA A 12 -38.02 8.72 -36.65
N ILE A 13 -36.90 9.40 -36.94
CA ILE A 13 -35.68 9.37 -36.10
C ILE A 13 -35.73 10.43 -34.98
N ALA A 14 -36.44 11.54 -35.18
CA ALA A 14 -36.46 12.65 -34.24
C ALA A 14 -37.23 12.35 -32.94
N GLY A 15 -38.34 11.60 -33.02
CA GLY A 15 -39.15 11.23 -31.85
C GLY A 15 -38.43 10.27 -30.91
N LEU A 16 -37.63 9.34 -31.46
CA LEU A 16 -36.79 8.42 -30.69
C LEU A 16 -35.64 9.16 -30.00
N ALA A 17 -34.98 10.09 -30.70
CA ALA A 17 -33.91 10.90 -30.14
C ALA A 17 -34.39 11.78 -28.96
N TYR A 18 -35.62 12.33 -29.05
CA TYR A 18 -36.19 13.09 -27.95
C TYR A 18 -36.43 12.23 -26.70
N LEU A 19 -37.00 11.03 -26.89
CA LEU A 19 -37.22 10.08 -25.79
C LEU A 19 -35.89 9.65 -25.16
N GLU A 20 -34.88 9.38 -25.99
CA GLU A 20 -33.54 9.01 -25.54
C GLU A 20 -32.91 10.09 -24.65
N VAL A 21 -32.99 11.36 -25.06
CA VAL A 21 -32.47 12.49 -24.27
C VAL A 21 -33.22 12.62 -22.94
N MET A 22 -34.55 12.46 -22.94
CA MET A 22 -35.34 12.50 -21.70
C MET A 22 -34.95 11.38 -20.74
N VAL A 23 -34.81 10.15 -21.25
CA VAL A 23 -34.40 8.99 -20.44
C VAL A 23 -32.98 9.20 -19.91
N ALA A 24 -32.05 9.68 -20.74
CA ALA A 24 -30.68 9.98 -20.32
C ALA A 24 -30.63 11.02 -19.21
N LEU A 25 -31.43 12.09 -19.29
CA LEU A 25 -31.53 13.12 -18.25
C LEU A 25 -32.06 12.56 -16.93
N VAL A 26 -33.08 11.71 -16.97
CA VAL A 26 -33.62 11.04 -15.78
C VAL A 26 -32.57 10.15 -15.13
N LEU A 27 -31.84 9.36 -15.93
CA LEU A 27 -30.78 8.49 -15.43
C LEU A 27 -29.62 9.29 -14.81
N ILE A 28 -29.21 10.40 -15.44
CA ILE A 28 -28.18 11.29 -14.89
C ILE A 28 -28.65 11.90 -13.56
N ALA A 29 -29.90 12.37 -13.48
CA ALA A 29 -30.45 12.95 -12.26
C ALA A 29 -30.49 11.92 -11.11
N MET A 30 -30.88 10.67 -11.41
CA MET A 30 -30.88 9.57 -10.43
C MET A 30 -29.46 9.19 -9.98
N ALA A 31 -28.48 9.22 -10.89
CA ALA A 31 -27.09 8.90 -10.59
C ALA A 31 -26.35 10.01 -9.83
N LEU A 32 -26.84 11.26 -9.89
CA LEU A 32 -26.15 12.41 -9.31
C LEU A 32 -26.07 12.34 -7.77
N VAL A 33 -27.15 11.89 -7.11
CA VAL A 33 -27.21 11.79 -5.64
C VAL A 33 -26.17 10.80 -5.08
N PRO A 34 -26.10 9.53 -5.53
CA PRO A 34 -25.07 8.61 -5.06
C PRO A 34 -23.66 9.02 -5.48
N ALA A 35 -23.48 9.69 -6.63
CA ALA A 35 -22.17 10.19 -7.07
C ALA A 35 -21.63 11.30 -6.16
N LEU A 36 -22.50 12.25 -5.74
CA LEU A 36 -22.13 13.29 -4.80
C LEU A 36 -21.82 12.73 -3.41
N ASN A 37 -22.61 11.73 -2.96
CA ASN A 37 -22.35 11.05 -1.69
C ASN A 37 -21.01 10.31 -1.71
N ALA A 38 -20.71 9.59 -2.79
CA ALA A 38 -19.42 8.88 -2.94
C ALA A 38 -18.23 9.86 -2.95
N LEU A 39 -18.33 10.99 -3.65
CA LEU A 39 -17.29 12.03 -3.68
C LEU A 39 -17.05 12.66 -2.29
N GLN A 40 -18.11 12.88 -1.52
CA GLN A 40 -17.99 13.37 -0.14
C GLN A 40 -17.38 12.34 0.81
N THR A 41 -17.67 11.05 0.63
CA THR A 41 -17.08 9.98 1.42
C THR A 41 -15.58 9.81 1.12
N ASP A 42 -15.16 9.96 -0.14
CA ASP A 42 -13.76 9.81 -0.55
C ASP A 42 -12.90 11.00 -0.08
N THR A 43 -13.43 12.22 -0.19
CA THR A 43 -12.72 13.44 0.27
C THR A 43 -12.67 13.58 1.80
N ARG A 44 -13.60 12.96 2.53
CA ARG A 44 -13.61 12.91 4.01
C ARG A 44 -12.88 11.68 4.54
N GLY A 45 -11.76 11.31 3.93
CA GLY A 45 -10.84 10.33 4.49
C GLY A 45 -10.66 10.60 5.99
N THR A 46 -11.16 9.69 6.82
CA THR A 46 -11.21 9.87 8.27
C THR A 46 -9.80 10.19 8.77
N PRO A 47 -9.58 11.22 9.62
CA PRO A 47 -8.24 11.61 10.06
C PRO A 47 -7.42 10.45 10.65
N ALA A 48 -8.11 9.52 11.32
CA ALA A 48 -7.52 8.29 11.84
C ALA A 48 -6.97 7.37 10.73
N LEU A 49 -7.67 7.25 9.60
CA LEU A 49 -7.26 6.41 8.47
C LEU A 49 -6.04 7.00 7.75
N ILE A 50 -5.99 8.33 7.63
CA ILE A 50 -4.83 9.07 7.08
C ILE A 50 -3.61 8.93 8.00
N ALA A 51 -3.81 8.99 9.32
CA ALA A 51 -2.73 8.83 10.28
C ALA A 51 -2.16 7.40 10.27
N VAL A 52 -3.01 6.37 10.14
CA VAL A 52 -2.57 4.97 10.03
C VAL A 52 -1.80 4.75 8.73
N SER A 53 -2.30 5.23 7.59
CA SER A 53 -1.60 5.08 6.31
C SER A 53 -0.24 5.79 6.28
N ALA A 54 -0.14 6.97 6.93
CA ALA A 54 1.13 7.67 7.10
C ALA A 54 2.13 6.86 7.94
N ARG A 55 1.70 6.24 9.05
CA ARG A 55 2.57 5.39 9.88
C ARG A 55 3.06 4.15 9.14
N ASP A 56 2.19 3.51 8.37
CA ASP A 56 2.57 2.35 7.56
C ASP A 56 3.56 2.72 6.45
N ALA A 57 3.40 3.88 5.82
CA ALA A 57 4.36 4.41 4.85
C ALA A 57 5.74 4.65 5.48
N LEU A 58 5.78 5.21 6.70
CA LEU A 58 7.02 5.44 7.44
C LEU A 58 7.72 4.14 7.87
N LEU A 59 6.96 3.11 8.24
CA LEU A 59 7.53 1.78 8.52
C LEU A 59 8.11 1.16 7.25
N ARG A 60 7.38 1.26 6.13
CA ARG A 60 7.85 0.73 4.84
C ARG A 60 9.12 1.42 4.37
N ALA A 61 9.18 2.75 4.45
CA ALA A 61 10.38 3.51 4.13
C ALA A 61 11.59 3.07 5.00
N LYS A 62 11.35 2.79 6.29
CA LYS A 62 12.42 2.28 7.17
C LYS A 62 12.84 0.86 6.80
N MET A 63 11.88 0.00 6.45
CA MET A 63 12.17 -1.35 5.95
C MET A 63 13.01 -1.28 4.67
N GLU A 64 12.64 -0.42 3.72
CA GLU A 64 13.39 -0.20 2.48
C GLU A 64 14.82 0.29 2.76
N ASP A 65 15.02 1.21 3.70
CA ASP A 65 16.36 1.66 4.12
C ASP A 65 17.23 0.52 4.69
N VAL A 66 16.65 -0.34 5.54
CA VAL A 66 17.37 -1.51 6.08
C VAL A 66 17.67 -2.53 4.98
N LEU A 67 16.71 -2.77 4.07
CA LEU A 67 16.87 -3.70 2.96
C LEU A 67 17.82 -3.17 1.88
N ALA A 68 18.01 -1.87 1.75
CA ALA A 68 18.97 -1.27 0.83
C ALA A 68 20.43 -1.50 1.26
N LYS A 69 20.68 -1.77 2.56
CA LYS A 69 22.05 -2.06 3.05
C LYS A 69 22.54 -3.42 2.56
N PRO A 70 23.86 -3.66 2.42
CA PRO A 70 24.38 -4.97 2.05
C PRO A 70 23.97 -6.07 3.05
N PHE A 71 23.81 -7.32 2.57
CA PHE A 71 23.50 -8.45 3.44
C PHE A 71 24.49 -8.60 4.57
N ASP A 72 25.79 -8.49 4.29
CA ASP A 72 26.85 -8.66 5.30
C ASP A 72 26.74 -7.64 6.44
N THR A 73 26.35 -6.41 6.15
CA THR A 73 26.12 -5.37 7.15
C THR A 73 24.95 -5.74 8.07
N VAL A 74 23.84 -6.21 7.50
CA VAL A 74 22.66 -6.61 8.27
C VAL A 74 22.94 -7.90 9.06
N ASN A 75 23.67 -8.85 8.48
CA ASN A 75 24.05 -10.10 9.13
C ASN A 75 25.02 -9.86 10.30
N ALA A 76 25.98 -8.94 10.16
CA ALA A 76 26.94 -8.59 11.20
C ALA A 76 26.26 -8.15 12.52
N GLU A 77 25.15 -7.42 12.44
CA GLU A 77 24.36 -7.01 13.62
C GLU A 77 23.84 -8.21 14.43
N THR A 78 23.61 -9.35 13.78
CA THR A 78 23.14 -10.57 14.47
C THR A 78 24.26 -11.28 15.25
N PHE A 79 25.53 -11.00 14.95
CA PHE A 79 26.68 -11.54 15.66
C PHE A 79 27.07 -10.72 16.90
N LEU A 80 26.47 -9.55 17.09
CA LEU A 80 26.65 -8.76 18.31
C LEU A 80 26.14 -9.54 19.52
N ALA A 81 26.68 -9.21 20.70
CA ALA A 81 26.26 -9.86 21.95
C ALA A 81 24.76 -9.63 22.20
N GLY A 82 23.99 -10.73 22.30
CA GLY A 82 22.53 -10.68 22.41
C GLY A 82 21.79 -10.41 21.09
N GLY A 83 22.50 -10.28 19.96
CA GLY A 83 22.00 -9.92 18.62
C GLY A 83 21.07 -10.95 17.97
N ASN A 84 21.29 -12.25 18.22
CA ASN A 84 20.60 -13.32 17.50
C ASN A 84 19.35 -13.83 18.23
N THR A 85 18.37 -12.96 18.50
CA THR A 85 17.11 -13.35 19.14
C THR A 85 15.93 -12.61 18.52
N THR A 86 14.71 -13.14 18.69
CA THR A 86 13.47 -12.53 18.17
C THR A 86 13.10 -11.19 18.83
N ALA A 87 13.83 -10.78 19.86
CA ALA A 87 13.63 -9.52 20.58
C ALA A 87 14.87 -8.61 20.54
N SER A 88 15.94 -9.01 19.85
CA SER A 88 17.16 -8.22 19.81
C SER A 88 17.00 -7.01 18.91
N VAL A 89 17.16 -5.82 19.49
CA VAL A 89 17.05 -4.56 18.75
C VAL A 89 18.44 -4.10 18.32
N SER A 90 18.64 -3.96 17.02
CA SER A 90 19.86 -3.36 16.47
C SER A 90 19.82 -1.85 16.70
N ALA A 91 20.72 -1.35 17.57
CA ALA A 91 20.82 0.08 17.83
C ALA A 91 21.33 0.87 16.61
N ALA A 92 22.17 0.27 15.78
CA ALA A 92 22.74 0.92 14.59
C ALA A 92 21.72 1.11 13.46
N LEU A 93 20.73 0.22 13.36
CA LEU A 93 19.70 0.27 12.33
C LEU A 93 18.38 0.87 12.81
N SER A 94 18.16 0.90 14.13
CA SER A 94 17.00 1.57 14.72
C SER A 94 17.12 3.09 14.68
N ASP A 95 15.98 3.78 14.77
CA ASP A 95 15.99 5.22 14.90
C ASP A 95 16.44 5.66 16.31
N ALA A 96 16.85 6.92 16.41
CA ALA A 96 17.13 7.57 17.68
C ALA A 96 15.90 7.54 18.60
N ALA A 97 16.14 7.54 19.91
CA ALA A 97 15.07 7.52 20.90
C ALA A 97 14.12 8.71 20.72
N GLY A 98 12.82 8.46 20.79
CA GLY A 98 11.78 9.46 20.59
C GLY A 98 10.37 8.86 20.57
N PRO A 99 9.33 9.70 20.55
CA PRO A 99 7.94 9.25 20.60
C PRO A 99 7.52 8.42 19.37
N ASP A 100 8.16 8.66 18.22
CA ASP A 100 7.94 7.94 16.97
C ASP A 100 9.19 7.12 16.60
N ARG A 101 9.76 6.41 17.57
CA ARG A 101 10.92 5.56 17.34
C ARG A 101 10.52 4.26 16.61
N ARG A 102 11.15 4.01 15.47
CA ARG A 102 11.10 2.71 14.77
C ARG A 102 12.32 1.89 15.16
N ILE A 103 12.08 0.68 15.62
CA ILE A 103 13.10 -0.28 16.04
C ILE A 103 13.25 -1.38 14.99
N VAL A 104 14.49 -1.82 14.80
CA VAL A 104 14.84 -2.90 13.87
C VAL A 104 15.30 -4.10 14.67
N ILE A 105 14.60 -5.20 14.51
CA ILE A 105 14.90 -6.49 15.13
C ILE A 105 15.41 -7.43 14.05
N LEU A 106 16.56 -8.04 14.30
CA LEU A 106 17.26 -8.91 13.35
C LEU A 106 17.62 -10.22 14.02
N TYR A 107 17.47 -11.33 13.29
CA TYR A 107 18.01 -12.61 13.72
C TYR A 107 18.21 -13.54 12.53
N ARG A 108 19.17 -14.45 12.65
CA ARG A 108 19.43 -15.49 11.66
C ARG A 108 18.36 -16.56 11.75
N THR A 109 17.96 -17.11 10.62
CA THR A 109 16.87 -18.08 10.56
C THR A 109 17.14 -19.15 9.52
N ASP A 110 16.62 -20.36 9.73
CA ASP A 110 16.58 -21.40 8.70
C ASP A 110 15.37 -21.26 7.75
N GLY A 111 14.62 -20.17 7.89
CA GLY A 111 13.35 -19.90 7.19
C GLY A 111 12.14 -20.08 8.10
N SER A 112 12.28 -20.86 9.17
CA SER A 112 11.19 -21.13 10.12
C SER A 112 11.45 -20.50 11.49
N ALA A 113 12.57 -20.86 12.12
CA ALA A 113 12.91 -20.48 13.49
C ALA A 113 14.23 -19.71 13.54
N VAL A 114 14.58 -19.20 14.73
CA VAL A 114 15.92 -18.63 14.97
C VAL A 114 16.96 -19.73 14.79
N SER A 115 18.00 -19.47 13.99
CA SER A 115 19.12 -20.37 13.82
C SER A 115 20.35 -19.85 14.58
N GLY A 116 21.08 -20.74 15.24
CA GLY A 116 22.38 -20.43 15.84
C GLY A 116 23.52 -20.38 14.82
N SER A 117 23.35 -21.01 13.67
CA SER A 117 24.33 -21.05 12.56
C SER A 117 24.08 -19.95 11.54
N ASP A 118 25.10 -19.67 10.72
CA ASP A 118 24.92 -18.81 9.54
C ASP A 118 24.28 -19.62 8.41
N THR A 119 23.02 -19.31 8.12
CA THR A 119 22.22 -19.95 7.07
C THR A 119 22.21 -19.13 5.77
N GLY A 120 22.82 -17.95 5.76
CA GLY A 120 22.65 -16.99 4.67
C GLY A 120 21.25 -16.35 4.60
N LEU A 121 20.44 -16.50 5.66
CA LEU A 121 19.11 -15.91 5.78
C LEU A 121 18.99 -15.12 7.08
N VAL A 122 18.57 -13.86 6.95
CA VAL A 122 18.31 -12.97 8.08
C VAL A 122 16.86 -12.51 8.01
N ARG A 123 16.15 -12.67 9.12
CA ARG A 123 14.81 -12.15 9.29
C ARG A 123 14.91 -10.72 9.77
N VAL A 124 14.25 -9.81 9.04
CA VAL A 124 14.25 -8.38 9.30
C VAL A 124 12.86 -7.97 9.72
N ARG A 125 12.74 -7.45 10.95
CA ARG A 125 11.48 -6.95 11.48
C ARG A 125 11.65 -5.49 11.88
N VAL A 126 10.79 -4.62 11.34
CA VAL A 126 10.74 -3.20 11.69
C VAL A 126 9.42 -2.93 12.39
N ALA A 127 9.47 -2.40 13.60
CA ALA A 127 8.30 -2.14 14.42
C ALA A 127 8.37 -0.75 15.06
N TRP A 128 7.22 -0.20 15.43
CA TRP A 128 7.20 0.92 16.37
C TRP A 128 7.60 0.42 17.76
N GLU A 129 8.40 1.20 18.48
CA GLU A 129 8.82 0.87 19.85
C GLU A 129 7.60 0.78 20.80
N VAL A 130 6.63 1.66 20.61
CA VAL A 130 5.41 1.72 21.43
C VAL A 130 4.18 1.47 20.56
N GLY A 131 3.44 0.40 20.87
CA GLY A 131 2.03 0.23 20.49
C GLY A 131 1.70 0.35 19.01
N GLY A 132 2.42 -0.37 18.13
CA GLY A 132 2.20 -0.29 16.69
C GLY A 132 2.28 -1.62 15.94
N THR A 133 1.99 -1.53 14.64
CA THR A 133 2.19 -2.61 13.67
C THR A 133 3.67 -2.85 13.43
N ALA A 134 4.01 -4.07 13.00
CA ALA A 134 5.35 -4.43 12.59
C ALA A 134 5.32 -4.93 11.15
N LEU A 135 6.33 -4.56 10.38
CA LEU A 135 6.62 -5.16 9.09
C LEU A 135 7.73 -6.16 9.26
N GLU A 136 7.62 -7.30 8.58
CA GLU A 136 8.60 -8.36 8.65
C GLU A 136 8.87 -8.92 7.26
N THR A 137 10.12 -9.26 7.00
CA THR A 137 10.55 -9.83 5.73
C THR A 137 11.81 -10.70 5.93
N LEU A 138 12.15 -11.43 4.89
CA LEU A 138 13.37 -12.24 4.81
C LEU A 138 14.34 -11.59 3.83
N LYS A 139 15.58 -11.45 4.27
CA LYS A 139 16.70 -11.09 3.41
C LYS A 139 17.64 -12.28 3.30
N SER A 140 18.11 -12.58 2.09
CA SER A 140 19.15 -13.59 1.90
C SER A 140 20.43 -12.98 1.39
N LYS A 141 21.47 -13.80 1.42
CA LYS A 141 22.76 -13.52 0.82
C LYS A 141 22.74 -13.55 -0.72
N TRP A 142 21.77 -14.23 -1.34
CA TRP A 142 21.84 -14.65 -2.74
C TRP A 142 20.93 -13.85 -3.69
N TRP A 143 20.15 -12.90 -3.18
CA TRP A 143 19.27 -12.00 -3.93
C TRP A 143 19.26 -10.61 -3.30
#